data_AF-A0A090QNU1-F1
#
_entry.id   AF-A0A090QNU1-F1
#
_cell.length_a   1.000
_cell.length_b   1.000
_cell.length_c   1.000
_cell.angle_alpha   90.00
_cell.angle_beta   90.00
_cell.angle_gamma   90.00
#
_symmetry.space_group_name_H-M   'P 1'
#
loop_
_entity.id
_entity.type
_entity.pdbx_description
1 polymer ?
#
loop_
_entity_poly.entity_id
_entity_poly.type
_entity_poly.pdbx_seq_one_letter_code
_entity_poly.pdbx_strand_id
1 'polypeptide(L)'
;MVPDEFYSQRMTDWGQITVPNMWQMEGHGDLQYTDEGFPFPIDVPFVPTDNPTGAYQRTFTLGEQWNNTQTIIKFDGVETYFEVYVNGQYVGFSKGSRLTAEFDISAYVQQGDNLLSVRVMQWADSTYIEDQDMWWTAGIFRDVYLVGKTPVHVQDLAIRTDFADDYQSATLSCVVELENLSAAKAAGYTLEYALFDNGAVIADGHCESLTFDANHTTQFAIDMVNPTHWTAENPYLYQLFITLKDTQGNVLEVIPQRVGFRDIKVRDGLFYINNQYVMLHGVNRHDNDHLKGRAVGMDRVEKDLILMKQHNINSVRTAHYPNDPRFYELCDIYGLFVMAETDVETTALLTWAI
;
A
#
# COMPACT_ATOMS: atom_id res chain seq x y z
N MET A 1 25.40 2.19 18.68
CA MET A 1 25.09 0.75 18.64
C MET A 1 23.79 0.52 19.38
N VAL A 2 22.93 -0.35 18.86
CA VAL A 2 21.68 -0.75 19.52
C VAL A 2 22.03 -1.78 20.62
N PRO A 3 21.68 -1.55 21.89
CA PRO A 3 22.02 -2.47 22.98
C PRO A 3 21.21 -3.77 22.88
N ASP A 4 21.75 -4.90 23.33
CA ASP A 4 21.08 -6.21 23.24
C ASP A 4 19.74 -6.25 24.00
N GLU A 5 19.63 -5.47 25.08
CA GLU A 5 18.42 -5.35 25.88
C GLU A 5 17.25 -4.72 25.11
N PHE A 6 17.52 -3.94 24.05
CA PHE A 6 16.51 -3.27 23.20
C PHE A 6 15.45 -4.23 22.68
N TYR A 7 15.81 -5.47 22.39
CA TYR A 7 14.87 -6.41 21.79
C TYR A 7 13.82 -6.90 22.80
N SER A 8 14.20 -7.05 24.07
CA SER A 8 13.39 -7.74 25.09
C SER A 8 12.91 -6.85 26.23
N GLN A 9 13.49 -5.66 26.40
CA GLN A 9 13.19 -4.75 27.50
C GLN A 9 12.83 -3.37 26.96
N ARG A 10 11.86 -2.72 27.63
CA ARG A 10 11.51 -1.34 27.30
C ARG A 10 12.64 -0.40 27.75
N MET A 11 13.17 0.38 26.82
CA MET A 11 14.18 1.40 27.06
C MET A 11 13.53 2.65 27.64
N THR A 12 13.51 2.79 28.97
CA THR A 12 12.82 3.89 29.66
C THR A 12 13.52 5.23 29.55
N ASP A 13 14.83 5.21 29.28
CA ASP A 13 15.69 6.40 29.31
C ASP A 13 15.89 7.01 27.91
N TRP A 14 15.24 6.44 26.88
CA TRP A 14 15.33 6.91 25.50
C TRP A 14 14.37 8.06 25.23
N GLY A 15 14.73 8.92 24.27
CA GLY A 15 13.90 10.02 23.81
C GLY A 15 12.67 9.55 23.04
N GLN A 16 11.77 10.49 22.76
CA GLN A 16 10.63 10.28 21.87
C GLN A 16 10.97 10.77 20.46
N ILE A 17 10.42 10.09 19.47
CA ILE A 17 10.47 10.47 18.05
C ILE A 17 9.10 10.30 17.44
N THR A 18 8.71 11.18 16.52
CA THR A 18 7.43 11.06 15.81
C THR A 18 7.49 9.91 14.80
N VAL A 19 6.39 9.15 14.68
CA VAL A 19 6.19 8.15 13.63
C VAL A 19 4.79 8.35 13.04
N PRO A 20 4.63 8.45 11.72
CA PRO A 20 5.68 8.39 10.69
C PRO A 20 6.57 9.65 10.64
N ASN A 21 7.87 9.47 10.40
CA ASN A 21 8.83 10.56 10.16
C ASN A 21 10.16 10.06 9.53
N MET A 22 10.91 10.97 8.90
CA MET A 22 12.34 10.77 8.63
C MET A 22 13.15 11.29 9.81
N TRP A 23 14.07 10.51 10.38
CA TRP A 23 14.77 10.93 11.61
C TRP A 23 15.63 12.19 11.42
N GLN A 24 16.06 12.48 10.18
CA GLN A 24 16.82 13.69 9.85
C GLN A 24 16.01 14.96 10.11
N MET A 25 14.68 14.88 10.00
CA MET A 25 13.78 16.02 10.20
C MET A 25 13.59 16.36 11.70
N GLU A 26 14.01 15.47 12.59
CA GLU A 26 14.09 15.71 14.04
C GLU A 26 15.55 15.88 14.54
N GLY A 27 16.50 16.10 13.61
CA GLY A 27 17.88 16.47 13.94
C GLY A 27 18.83 15.29 14.21
N HIS A 28 18.47 14.07 13.79
CA HIS A 28 19.32 12.90 13.91
C HIS A 28 20.05 12.60 12.59
N GLY A 29 21.37 12.39 12.64
CA GLY A 29 22.18 12.12 11.45
C GLY A 29 22.26 13.31 10.48
N ASP A 30 22.81 13.07 9.30
CA ASP A 30 23.02 14.11 8.28
C ASP A 30 22.02 13.96 7.13
N LEU A 31 21.38 15.07 6.78
CA LEU A 31 20.52 15.19 5.60
C LEU A 31 21.40 15.46 4.37
N GLN A 32 21.35 14.58 3.37
CA GLN A 32 22.21 14.63 2.19
C GLN A 32 21.37 14.70 0.93
N TYR A 33 21.80 15.47 -0.07
CA TYR A 33 21.19 15.51 -1.39
C TYR A 33 22.27 15.26 -2.44
N THR A 34 22.00 14.34 -3.33
CA THR A 34 22.79 14.08 -4.53
C THR A 34 21.83 13.74 -5.66
N ASP A 35 22.28 14.01 -6.89
CA ASP A 35 21.59 13.63 -8.12
C ASP A 35 22.07 12.22 -8.53
N GLU A 36 23.13 12.13 -9.35
CA GLU A 36 23.62 10.84 -9.86
C GLU A 36 24.63 10.10 -8.94
N GLY A 37 24.98 10.64 -7.77
CA GLY A 37 26.09 10.11 -6.97
C GLY A 37 25.61 9.49 -5.66
N PHE A 38 25.96 8.23 -5.37
CA PHE A 38 25.73 7.71 -4.03
C PHE A 38 26.48 8.52 -2.96
N PRO A 39 25.90 8.73 -1.76
CA PRO A 39 26.54 9.42 -0.64
C PRO A 39 27.65 8.58 0.03
N PHE A 40 28.02 7.45 -0.59
CA PHE A 40 29.08 6.54 -0.15
C PHE A 40 29.76 5.88 -1.37
N PRO A 41 30.98 5.33 -1.22
CA PRO A 41 31.68 4.63 -2.30
C PRO A 41 30.89 3.42 -2.80
N ILE A 42 30.82 3.28 -4.13
CA ILE A 42 30.13 2.16 -4.80
C ILE A 42 30.99 0.90 -4.71
N ASP A 43 30.50 -0.13 -4.03
CA ASP A 43 31.10 -1.46 -3.93
C ASP A 43 30.00 -2.53 -3.79
N VAL A 44 29.20 -2.73 -4.84
CA VAL A 44 27.99 -3.59 -4.80
C VAL A 44 28.37 -5.04 -4.42
N PRO A 45 27.68 -5.69 -3.44
CA PRO A 45 26.48 -5.25 -2.71
C PRO A 45 26.78 -4.63 -1.33
N PHE A 46 28.02 -4.25 -1.04
CA PHE A 46 28.45 -3.75 0.26
C PHE A 46 28.03 -2.29 0.48
N VAL A 47 27.73 -1.96 1.73
CA VAL A 47 27.43 -0.60 2.19
C VAL A 47 28.44 -0.21 3.28
N PRO A 48 28.55 1.10 3.64
CA PRO A 48 29.45 1.52 4.71
C PRO A 48 29.25 0.75 6.01
N THR A 49 30.34 0.38 6.68
CA THR A 49 30.28 -0.24 8.01
C THR A 49 29.72 0.72 9.06
N ASP A 50 30.05 2.00 8.95
CA ASP A 50 29.42 3.06 9.73
C ASP A 50 28.08 3.43 9.10
N ASN A 51 27.03 2.70 9.50
CA ASN A 51 25.69 2.80 8.93
C ASN A 51 24.73 3.36 9.99
N PRO A 52 24.19 4.59 9.79
CA PRO A 52 23.21 5.16 10.69
C PRO A 52 22.05 4.20 10.94
N THR A 53 21.76 3.95 12.23
CA THR A 53 20.79 2.95 12.66
C THR A 53 19.80 3.57 13.64
N GLY A 54 18.52 3.56 13.27
CA GLY A 54 17.41 3.93 14.12
C GLY A 54 16.88 2.73 14.90
N ALA A 55 16.56 2.93 16.18
CA ALA A 55 15.99 1.91 17.05
C ALA A 55 14.70 2.45 17.67
N TYR A 56 13.57 1.87 17.29
CA TYR A 56 12.23 2.31 17.67
C TYR A 56 11.58 1.30 18.60
N GLN A 57 10.91 1.78 19.65
CA GLN A 57 10.06 0.94 20.50
C GLN A 57 8.67 1.53 20.66
N ARG A 58 7.67 0.64 20.69
CA ARG A 58 6.28 1.02 21.03
C ARG A 58 5.61 -0.11 21.80
N THR A 59 4.93 0.22 22.89
CA THR A 59 4.01 -0.70 23.56
C THR A 59 2.62 -0.57 22.93
N PHE A 60 1.95 -1.69 22.69
CA PHE A 60 0.57 -1.75 22.23
C PHE A 60 -0.20 -2.83 22.99
N THR A 61 -1.53 -2.72 23.04
CA THR A 61 -2.39 -3.61 23.82
C THR A 61 -3.39 -4.32 22.92
N LEU A 62 -3.47 -5.64 23.01
CA LEU A 62 -4.47 -6.44 22.29
C LEU A 62 -5.62 -6.81 23.23
N GLY A 63 -6.83 -6.39 22.86
CA GLY A 63 -8.08 -6.74 23.56
C GLY A 63 -8.67 -8.09 23.13
N GLU A 64 -9.79 -8.49 23.73
CA GLU A 64 -10.47 -9.77 23.46
C GLU A 64 -10.91 -9.93 22.00
N GLN A 65 -11.14 -8.85 21.26
CA GLN A 65 -11.51 -8.88 19.84
C GLN A 65 -10.43 -9.48 18.93
N TRP A 66 -9.19 -9.59 19.40
CA TRP A 66 -8.09 -10.21 18.66
C TRP A 66 -7.99 -11.73 18.89
N ASN A 67 -8.80 -12.29 19.78
CA ASN A 67 -8.79 -13.72 20.04
C ASN A 67 -9.18 -14.51 18.78
N ASN A 68 -8.43 -15.56 18.47
CA ASN A 68 -8.60 -16.40 17.27
C ASN A 68 -8.56 -15.62 15.95
N THR A 69 -7.86 -14.48 15.91
CA THR A 69 -7.56 -13.75 14.68
C THR A 69 -6.09 -13.94 14.32
N GLN A 70 -5.79 -14.00 13.03
CA GLN A 70 -4.44 -13.77 12.56
C GLN A 70 -4.12 -12.29 12.76
N THR A 71 -3.08 -11.99 13.54
CA THR A 71 -2.64 -10.62 13.81
C THR A 71 -1.47 -10.29 12.90
N ILE A 72 -1.70 -9.41 11.93
CA ILE A 72 -0.69 -8.94 10.99
C ILE A 72 -0.29 -7.51 11.37
N ILE A 73 1.01 -7.24 11.46
CA ILE A 73 1.52 -5.86 11.49
C ILE A 73 1.94 -5.43 10.09
N LYS A 74 1.47 -4.25 9.67
CA LYS A 74 1.81 -3.63 8.40
C LYS A 74 2.68 -2.40 8.62
N PHE A 75 3.71 -2.27 7.79
CA PHE A 75 4.55 -1.09 7.66
C PHE A 75 4.47 -0.60 6.22
N ASP A 76 3.78 0.51 5.96
CA ASP A 76 3.53 1.00 4.59
C ASP A 76 4.77 1.63 3.92
N GLY A 77 5.85 1.83 4.68
CA GLY A 77 7.10 2.40 4.18
C GLY A 77 8.13 2.61 5.29
N VAL A 78 9.27 1.91 5.16
CA VAL A 78 10.42 2.01 6.06
C VAL A 78 11.67 2.05 5.23
N GLU A 79 12.51 3.06 5.45
CA GLU A 79 13.70 3.29 4.64
C GLU A 79 14.99 3.06 5.44
N THR A 80 15.93 2.22 4.98
CA THR A 80 15.93 1.40 3.73
C THR A 80 15.77 -0.09 3.99
N TYR A 81 16.20 -0.52 5.18
CA TYR A 81 16.08 -1.90 5.66
C TYR A 81 15.62 -1.87 7.11
N PHE A 82 14.81 -2.83 7.50
CA PHE A 82 14.44 -2.96 8.90
C PHE A 82 14.17 -4.40 9.34
N GLU A 83 14.30 -4.59 10.65
CA GLU A 83 13.98 -5.83 11.36
C GLU A 83 12.90 -5.58 12.41
N VAL A 84 11.98 -6.54 12.52
CA VAL A 84 10.86 -6.50 13.45
C VAL A 84 11.04 -7.53 14.54
N TYR A 85 10.87 -7.08 15.78
CA TYR A 85 10.85 -7.91 16.97
C TYR A 85 9.60 -7.62 17.78
N VAL A 86 8.97 -8.68 18.30
CA VAL A 86 7.81 -8.58 19.19
C VAL A 86 8.11 -9.38 20.44
N ASN A 87 7.96 -8.76 21.61
CA ASN A 87 8.18 -9.39 22.92
C ASN A 87 9.54 -10.11 23.04
N GLY A 88 10.62 -9.53 22.50
CA GLY A 88 11.96 -10.14 22.53
C GLY A 88 12.26 -11.12 21.40
N GLN A 89 11.26 -11.50 20.60
CA GLN A 89 11.42 -12.50 19.56
C GLN A 89 11.53 -11.86 18.18
N TYR A 90 12.48 -12.35 17.38
CA TYR A 90 12.65 -11.93 15.99
C TYR A 90 11.50 -12.46 15.13
N VAL A 91 10.84 -11.56 14.39
CA VAL A 91 9.74 -11.88 13.49
C VAL A 91 10.23 -11.99 12.05
N GLY A 92 11.01 -11.01 11.60
CA GLY A 92 11.49 -10.94 10.21
C GLY A 92 12.15 -9.62 9.87
N PHE A 93 12.51 -9.46 8.60
CA PHE A 93 13.08 -8.24 8.03
C PHE A 93 12.44 -7.92 6.69
N SER A 94 12.58 -6.68 6.23
CA SER A 94 12.19 -6.30 4.86
C SER A 94 13.12 -5.23 4.26
N LYS A 95 13.03 -5.10 2.93
CA LYS A 95 13.68 -4.12 2.05
C LYS A 95 12.65 -3.66 1.01
N GLY A 96 12.91 -2.54 0.34
CA GLY A 96 11.98 -1.93 -0.61
C GLY A 96 11.19 -0.83 0.09
N SER A 97 11.80 0.34 0.18
CA SER A 97 11.36 1.42 1.08
C SER A 97 9.94 1.89 0.80
N ARG A 98 9.46 1.74 -0.44
CA ARG A 98 8.23 2.35 -0.96
C ARG A 98 7.05 1.39 -1.03
N LEU A 99 7.22 0.15 -0.56
CA LEU A 99 6.20 -0.89 -0.55
C LEU A 99 5.80 -1.27 0.88
N THR A 100 4.56 -1.71 1.05
CA THR A 100 4.08 -2.25 2.33
C THR A 100 4.74 -3.59 2.63
N ALA A 101 5.29 -3.70 3.84
CA ALA A 101 5.80 -4.95 4.39
C ALA A 101 4.84 -5.46 5.48
N GLU A 102 4.47 -6.74 5.39
CA GLU A 102 3.51 -7.38 6.27
C GLU A 102 4.17 -8.54 7.01
N PHE A 103 3.92 -8.63 8.32
CA PHE A 103 4.40 -9.74 9.14
C PHE A 103 3.26 -10.31 9.97
N ASP A 104 3.06 -11.63 9.88
CA ASP A 104 2.20 -12.35 10.80
C ASP A 104 2.89 -12.42 12.16
N ILE A 105 2.34 -11.69 13.14
CA ILE A 105 2.85 -11.64 14.51
C ILE A 105 2.04 -12.50 15.48
N SER A 106 1.09 -13.31 14.99
CA SER A 106 0.15 -14.07 15.82
C SER A 106 0.85 -14.96 16.86
N ALA A 107 1.98 -15.56 16.50
CA ALA A 107 2.75 -16.43 17.39
C ALA A 107 3.60 -15.68 18.42
N TYR A 108 3.77 -14.36 18.27
CA TYR A 108 4.68 -13.53 19.07
C TYR A 108 3.94 -12.57 20.01
N VAL A 109 2.64 -12.39 19.80
CA VAL A 109 1.79 -11.51 20.61
C VAL A 109 1.05 -12.28 21.70
N GLN A 110 0.62 -11.54 22.71
CA GLN A 110 -0.24 -12.01 23.79
C GLN A 110 -1.42 -11.06 24.00
N GLN A 111 -2.48 -11.53 24.65
CA GLN A 111 -3.54 -10.65 25.13
C GLN A 111 -2.98 -9.66 26.16
N GLY A 112 -3.45 -8.42 26.13
CA GLY A 112 -2.89 -7.35 26.95
C GLY A 112 -1.67 -6.71 26.28
N ASP A 113 -0.69 -6.30 27.08
CA ASP A 113 0.43 -5.48 26.62
C ASP A 113 1.50 -6.29 25.88
N ASN A 114 1.99 -5.70 24.79
CA ASN A 114 3.04 -6.22 23.91
C ASN A 114 4.07 -5.13 23.62
N LEU A 115 5.34 -5.52 23.47
CA LEU A 115 6.43 -4.63 23.09
C LEU A 115 6.83 -4.89 21.64
N LEU A 116 6.70 -3.86 20.80
CA LEU A 116 7.28 -3.81 19.46
C LEU A 116 8.64 -3.13 19.51
N SER A 117 9.66 -3.77 18.95
CA SER A 117 11.00 -3.23 18.74
C SER A 117 11.37 -3.31 17.27
N VAL A 118 11.75 -2.19 16.64
CA VAL A 118 12.10 -2.12 15.22
C VAL A 118 13.48 -1.50 15.06
N ARG A 119 14.39 -2.22 14.40
CA ARG A 119 15.73 -1.72 14.04
C ARG A 119 15.74 -1.34 12.57
N VAL A 120 16.06 -0.09 12.25
CA VAL A 120 16.08 0.45 10.88
C VAL A 120 17.52 0.86 10.54
N MET A 121 18.00 0.44 9.38
CA MET A 121 19.31 0.84 8.84
C MET A 121 19.13 1.76 7.65
N GLN A 122 19.92 2.84 7.59
CA GLN A 122 19.86 3.81 6.51
C GLN A 122 20.33 3.22 5.18
N TRP A 123 21.41 2.44 5.21
CA TRP A 123 21.98 1.83 4.02
C TRP A 123 21.79 0.31 4.01
N ALA A 124 21.47 -0.23 2.85
CA ALA A 124 21.42 -1.66 2.59
C ALA A 124 21.83 -1.93 1.13
N ASP A 125 22.02 -3.19 0.76
CA ASP A 125 22.22 -3.57 -0.64
C ASP A 125 21.07 -3.12 -1.55
N SER A 126 19.84 -2.97 -1.02
CA SER A 126 18.71 -2.39 -1.77
C SER A 126 18.84 -0.89 -2.04
N THR A 127 19.68 -0.16 -1.30
CA THR A 127 19.95 1.26 -1.59
C THR A 127 20.49 1.43 -3.02
N TYR A 128 21.21 0.46 -3.56
CA TYR A 128 21.75 0.53 -4.92
C TYR A 128 20.69 0.56 -6.03
N ILE A 129 19.43 0.23 -5.72
CA ILE A 129 18.28 0.32 -6.65
C ILE A 129 17.29 1.42 -6.25
N GLU A 130 17.62 2.25 -5.25
CA GLU A 130 16.81 3.37 -4.75
C GLU A 130 17.61 4.68 -4.88
N ASP A 131 18.20 4.90 -6.07
CA ASP A 131 19.10 6.02 -6.41
C ASP A 131 18.39 7.15 -7.14
N GLN A 132 17.22 7.57 -6.63
CA GLN A 132 16.49 8.71 -7.18
C GLN A 132 17.20 10.04 -6.87
N ASP A 133 17.11 11.02 -7.78
CA ASP A 133 17.51 12.42 -7.55
C ASP A 133 16.63 13.08 -6.47
N MET A 134 16.97 12.83 -5.21
CA MET A 134 16.24 13.30 -4.05
C MET A 134 17.11 13.34 -2.79
N TRP A 135 16.53 13.83 -1.68
CA TRP A 135 17.18 13.77 -0.39
C TRP A 135 17.34 12.33 0.08
N TRP A 136 18.52 11.97 0.59
CA TRP A 136 18.78 10.73 1.31
C TRP A 136 18.38 10.87 2.76
N THR A 137 17.40 10.08 3.18
CA THR A 137 16.85 10.08 4.53
C THR A 137 16.52 8.66 4.97
N ALA A 138 16.24 8.43 6.26
CA ALA A 138 15.83 7.11 6.73
C ALA A 138 14.87 7.17 7.92
N GLY A 139 14.15 6.07 8.15
CA GLY A 139 13.17 5.94 9.22
C GLY A 139 11.88 5.25 8.78
N ILE A 140 10.94 5.16 9.72
CA ILE A 140 9.59 4.65 9.51
C ILE A 140 8.73 5.83 9.04
N PHE A 141 8.56 5.97 7.73
CA PHE A 141 8.07 7.21 7.11
C PHE A 141 6.64 7.14 6.57
N ARG A 142 6.02 5.96 6.59
CA ARG A 142 4.58 5.77 6.39
C ARG A 142 3.96 5.01 7.57
N ASP A 143 2.65 4.79 7.50
CA ASP A 143 1.86 4.29 8.63
C ASP A 143 2.29 2.89 9.08
N VAL A 144 2.12 2.65 10.39
CA VAL A 144 2.27 1.34 11.02
C VAL A 144 0.99 1.01 11.76
N TYR A 145 0.38 -0.11 11.43
CA TYR A 145 -0.90 -0.53 12.00
C TYR A 145 -1.03 -2.04 12.05
N LEU A 146 -2.01 -2.50 12.84
CA LEU A 146 -2.35 -3.90 12.96
C LEU A 146 -3.62 -4.20 12.17
N VAL A 147 -3.64 -5.34 11.50
CA VAL A 147 -4.82 -5.91 10.82
C VAL A 147 -5.12 -7.26 11.45
N GLY A 148 -6.37 -7.46 11.86
CA GLY A 148 -6.87 -8.74 12.36
C GLY A 148 -7.68 -9.43 11.28
N LYS A 149 -7.27 -10.63 10.87
CA LYS A 149 -8.03 -11.46 9.92
C LYS A 149 -8.68 -12.64 10.64
N THR A 150 -9.94 -12.92 10.32
CA THR A 150 -10.59 -14.16 10.76
C THR A 150 -9.95 -15.37 10.07
N PRO A 151 -10.04 -16.58 10.63
CA PRO A 151 -9.42 -17.76 10.02
C PRO A 151 -9.86 -18.00 8.58
N VAL A 152 -11.13 -17.76 8.27
CA VAL A 152 -11.64 -17.72 6.89
C VAL A 152 -11.87 -16.26 6.51
N HIS A 153 -11.25 -15.79 5.43
CA HIS A 153 -11.27 -14.40 5.00
C HIS A 153 -11.00 -14.27 3.49
N VAL A 154 -11.18 -13.07 2.95
CA VAL A 154 -10.76 -12.72 1.59
C VAL A 154 -9.28 -12.36 1.61
N GLN A 155 -8.46 -13.12 0.90
CA GLN A 155 -7.02 -12.91 0.83
C GLN A 155 -6.64 -11.88 -0.22
N ASP A 156 -7.26 -11.96 -1.40
CA ASP A 156 -7.01 -11.03 -2.51
C ASP A 156 -8.25 -10.88 -3.39
N LEU A 157 -8.32 -9.80 -4.16
CA LEU A 157 -9.35 -9.58 -5.17
C LEU A 157 -8.83 -8.75 -6.34
N ALA A 158 -9.37 -9.02 -7.53
CA ALA A 158 -9.06 -8.25 -8.74
C ALA A 158 -10.36 -7.86 -9.45
N ILE A 159 -10.57 -6.55 -9.62
CA ILE A 159 -11.73 -5.98 -10.33
C ILE A 159 -11.28 -5.47 -11.70
N ARG A 160 -12.02 -5.88 -12.73
CA ARG A 160 -11.80 -5.46 -14.11
C ARG A 160 -13.11 -4.97 -14.73
N THR A 161 -13.03 -3.93 -15.56
CA THR A 161 -14.16 -3.43 -16.35
C THR A 161 -13.82 -3.53 -17.82
N ASP A 162 -14.65 -4.22 -18.59
CA ASP A 162 -14.50 -4.35 -20.04
C ASP A 162 -15.73 -3.77 -20.74
N PHE A 163 -15.52 -2.82 -21.65
CA PHE A 163 -16.59 -2.22 -22.46
C PHE A 163 -16.88 -3.03 -23.73
N ALA A 164 -18.15 -3.05 -24.13
CA ALA A 164 -18.52 -3.40 -25.50
C ALA A 164 -17.97 -2.37 -26.49
N ASP A 165 -17.85 -2.74 -27.77
CA ASP A 165 -17.22 -1.91 -28.80
C ASP A 165 -17.90 -0.54 -29.01
N ASP A 166 -19.21 -0.44 -28.72
CA ASP A 166 -20.00 0.79 -28.80
C ASP A 166 -19.95 1.64 -27.52
N TYR A 167 -19.30 1.14 -26.47
CA TYR A 167 -19.22 1.74 -25.14
C TYR A 167 -20.58 2.05 -24.51
N GLN A 168 -21.65 1.36 -24.94
CA GLN A 168 -23.00 1.48 -24.35
C GLN A 168 -23.23 0.44 -23.26
N SER A 169 -22.40 -0.59 -23.16
CA SER A 169 -22.43 -1.56 -22.07
C SER A 169 -21.03 -1.92 -21.63
N ALA A 170 -20.93 -2.39 -20.39
CA ALA A 170 -19.69 -2.92 -19.84
C ALA A 170 -19.97 -4.08 -18.90
N THR A 171 -18.99 -4.96 -18.73
CA THR A 171 -19.01 -6.01 -17.72
C THR A 171 -17.97 -5.68 -16.66
N LEU A 172 -18.38 -5.60 -15.40
CA LEU A 172 -17.50 -5.61 -14.24
C LEU A 172 -17.26 -7.08 -13.87
N SER A 173 -16.03 -7.55 -13.95
CA SER A 173 -15.62 -8.88 -13.49
C SER A 173 -14.81 -8.74 -12.21
N CYS A 174 -15.08 -9.60 -11.23
CA CYS A 174 -14.31 -9.67 -9.99
C CYS A 174 -13.87 -11.11 -9.74
N VAL A 175 -12.56 -11.30 -9.57
CA VAL A 175 -11.97 -12.55 -9.08
C VAL A 175 -11.63 -12.35 -7.61
N VAL A 176 -12.03 -13.29 -6.77
CA VAL A 176 -11.82 -13.24 -5.32
C VAL A 176 -11.11 -14.50 -4.86
N GLU A 177 -9.99 -14.32 -4.18
CA GLU A 177 -9.21 -15.39 -3.54
C GLU A 177 -9.56 -15.45 -2.05
N LEU A 178 -10.02 -16.62 -1.61
CA LEU A 178 -10.36 -16.91 -0.22
C LEU A 178 -9.29 -17.79 0.39
N GLU A 179 -8.96 -17.52 1.65
CA GLU A 179 -8.02 -18.31 2.44
C GLU A 179 -8.70 -18.80 3.73
N ASN A 180 -8.35 -20.01 4.14
CA ASN A 180 -8.71 -20.63 5.41
C ASN A 180 -7.43 -21.07 6.13
N LEU A 181 -7.10 -20.36 7.21
CA LEU A 181 -5.96 -20.62 8.07
C LEU A 181 -6.22 -21.70 9.13
N SER A 182 -7.44 -22.22 9.22
CA SER A 182 -7.80 -23.24 10.19
C SER A 182 -7.53 -24.66 9.67
N ALA A 183 -7.31 -25.61 10.58
CA ALA A 183 -7.19 -27.02 10.23
C ALA A 183 -8.54 -27.66 9.83
N ALA A 184 -9.65 -27.04 10.21
CA ALA A 184 -10.98 -27.50 9.86
C ALA A 184 -11.36 -26.99 8.47
N LYS A 185 -12.03 -27.85 7.70
CA LYS A 185 -12.53 -27.46 6.38
C LYS A 185 -13.55 -26.32 6.50
N ALA A 186 -13.36 -25.25 5.73
CA ALA A 186 -14.40 -24.24 5.53
C ALA A 186 -15.48 -24.86 4.65
N ALA A 187 -16.71 -24.97 5.13
CA ALA A 187 -17.81 -25.58 4.40
C ALA A 187 -19.07 -24.74 4.51
N GLY A 188 -19.71 -24.44 3.38
CA GLY A 188 -20.99 -23.72 3.33
C GLY A 188 -20.91 -22.21 3.51
N TYR A 189 -19.77 -21.58 3.24
CA TYR A 189 -19.62 -20.13 3.30
C TYR A 189 -20.31 -19.46 2.09
N THR A 190 -20.65 -18.18 2.24
CA THR A 190 -21.28 -17.39 1.18
C THR A 190 -20.49 -16.10 0.96
N LEU A 191 -20.19 -15.79 -0.29
CA LEU A 191 -19.65 -14.51 -0.71
C LEU A 191 -20.75 -13.72 -1.41
N GLU A 192 -21.22 -12.63 -0.81
CA GLU A 192 -22.18 -11.71 -1.40
C GLU A 192 -21.46 -10.52 -2.04
N TYR A 193 -22.03 -9.99 -3.11
CA TYR A 193 -21.58 -8.74 -3.71
C TYR A 193 -22.77 -7.82 -3.99
N ALA A 194 -22.57 -6.52 -3.80
CA ALA A 194 -23.56 -5.50 -4.12
C ALA A 194 -22.87 -4.25 -4.68
N LEU A 195 -23.29 -3.83 -5.86
CA LEU A 195 -22.87 -2.60 -6.52
C LEU A 195 -23.91 -1.51 -6.24
N PHE A 196 -23.43 -0.40 -5.71
CA PHE A 196 -24.23 0.77 -5.36
C PHE A 196 -23.94 1.93 -6.30
N ASP A 197 -24.99 2.68 -6.59
CA ASP A 197 -24.95 3.95 -7.28
C ASP A 197 -25.75 4.99 -6.46
N ASN A 198 -25.08 6.06 -6.03
CA ASN A 198 -25.68 7.13 -5.20
C ASN A 198 -26.49 6.60 -3.99
N GLY A 199 -26.00 5.52 -3.36
CA GLY A 199 -26.62 4.89 -2.19
C GLY A 199 -27.74 3.88 -2.49
N ALA A 200 -28.11 3.67 -3.77
CA ALA A 200 -29.04 2.64 -4.19
C ALA A 200 -28.30 1.40 -4.70
N VAL A 201 -28.75 0.20 -4.33
CA VAL A 201 -28.26 -1.05 -4.93
C VAL A 201 -28.76 -1.11 -6.37
N ILE A 202 -27.84 -1.25 -7.32
CA ILE A 202 -28.15 -1.35 -8.76
C ILE A 202 -27.87 -2.75 -9.33
N ALA A 203 -27.06 -3.54 -8.65
CA ALA A 203 -26.82 -4.95 -8.93
C ALA A 203 -26.32 -5.65 -7.68
N ASP A 204 -26.73 -6.90 -7.47
CA ASP A 204 -26.26 -7.74 -6.38
C ASP A 204 -26.33 -9.22 -6.76
N GLY A 205 -25.62 -10.04 -6.00
CA GLY A 205 -25.63 -11.49 -6.16
C GLY A 205 -24.73 -12.16 -5.13
N HIS A 206 -24.56 -13.47 -5.28
CA HIS A 206 -23.77 -14.26 -4.34
C HIS A 206 -23.14 -15.49 -4.98
N CYS A 207 -22.07 -15.97 -4.37
CA CYS A 207 -21.50 -17.30 -4.54
C CYS A 207 -21.78 -18.08 -3.24
N GLU A 208 -22.69 -19.04 -3.30
CA GLU A 208 -23.12 -19.84 -2.15
C GLU A 208 -22.37 -21.17 -2.03
N SER A 209 -22.49 -21.80 -0.86
CA SER A 209 -22.00 -23.16 -0.58
C SER A 209 -20.49 -23.35 -0.79
N LEU A 210 -19.71 -22.28 -0.61
CA LEU A 210 -18.26 -22.27 -0.78
C LEU A 210 -17.63 -23.22 0.25
N THR A 211 -16.88 -24.19 -0.27
CA THR A 211 -16.32 -25.28 0.53
C THR A 211 -14.91 -25.59 0.09
N PHE A 212 -13.93 -25.37 0.97
CA PHE A 212 -12.50 -25.47 0.67
C PHE A 212 -11.67 -25.78 1.90
N ASP A 213 -10.49 -26.37 1.67
CA ASP A 213 -9.58 -26.75 2.75
C ASP A 213 -8.68 -25.56 3.13
N ALA A 214 -7.80 -25.13 2.22
CA ALA A 214 -6.89 -23.98 2.44
C ALA A 214 -7.28 -22.77 1.58
N ASN A 215 -7.24 -22.90 0.26
CA ASN A 215 -7.50 -21.79 -0.67
C ASN A 215 -8.66 -22.08 -1.62
N HIS A 216 -9.38 -21.04 -2.03
CA HIS A 216 -10.44 -21.12 -3.03
C HIS A 216 -10.53 -19.85 -3.86
N THR A 217 -10.62 -19.99 -5.17
CA THR A 217 -10.89 -18.87 -6.07
C THR A 217 -12.34 -18.94 -6.52
N THR A 218 -13.07 -17.85 -6.31
CA THR A 218 -14.40 -17.65 -6.87
C THR A 218 -14.43 -16.38 -7.71
N GLN A 219 -15.45 -16.22 -8.55
CA GLN A 219 -15.59 -15.07 -9.41
C GLN A 219 -17.05 -14.72 -9.63
N PHE A 220 -17.31 -13.45 -9.91
CA PHE A 220 -18.62 -12.96 -10.33
C PHE A 220 -18.48 -11.87 -11.39
N ALA A 221 -19.58 -11.62 -12.10
CA ALA A 221 -19.65 -10.58 -13.10
C ALA A 221 -20.96 -9.80 -12.97
N ILE A 222 -20.92 -8.50 -13.27
CA ILE A 222 -22.07 -7.60 -13.29
C ILE A 222 -22.11 -6.94 -14.67
N ASP A 223 -23.15 -7.23 -15.43
CA ASP A 223 -23.40 -6.56 -16.70
C ASP A 223 -24.12 -5.24 -16.49
N MET A 224 -23.54 -4.18 -17.06
CA MET A 224 -24.00 -2.81 -16.92
C MET A 224 -24.47 -2.28 -18.26
N VAL A 225 -25.67 -1.69 -18.28
CA VAL A 225 -26.20 -0.95 -19.42
C VAL A 225 -25.97 0.54 -19.15
N ASN A 226 -25.27 1.21 -20.06
CA ASN A 226 -24.89 2.62 -20.00
C ASN A 226 -24.26 3.04 -18.66
N PRO A 227 -23.17 2.38 -18.19
CA PRO A 227 -22.49 2.82 -16.98
C PRO A 227 -21.94 4.24 -17.18
N THR A 228 -21.93 5.05 -16.11
CA THR A 228 -21.24 6.34 -16.15
C THR A 228 -19.73 6.11 -16.16
N HIS A 229 -19.05 6.60 -17.19
CA HIS A 229 -17.62 6.39 -17.35
C HIS A 229 -16.82 7.25 -16.37
N TRP A 230 -15.75 6.67 -15.82
CA TRP A 230 -14.73 7.40 -15.07
C TRP A 230 -13.72 8.03 -16.03
N THR A 231 -13.39 9.30 -15.79
CA THR A 231 -12.34 10.06 -16.47
C THR A 231 -11.76 11.09 -15.50
N ALA A 232 -10.63 11.73 -15.85
CA ALA A 232 -10.09 12.87 -15.09
C ALA A 232 -11.00 14.12 -15.09
N GLU A 233 -11.97 14.19 -16.01
CA GLU A 233 -12.94 15.29 -16.12
C GLU A 233 -14.24 14.99 -15.38
N ASN A 234 -14.64 13.71 -15.36
CA ASN A 234 -15.79 13.18 -14.64
C ASN A 234 -15.36 11.94 -13.84
N PRO A 235 -14.86 12.11 -12.61
CA PRO A 235 -14.36 11.01 -11.77
C PRO A 235 -15.51 10.24 -11.10
N TYR A 236 -16.42 9.69 -11.92
CA TYR A 236 -17.58 8.97 -11.42
C TYR A 236 -17.18 7.60 -10.85
N LEU A 237 -17.59 7.32 -9.61
CA LEU A 237 -17.25 6.09 -8.90
C LEU A 237 -18.52 5.42 -8.37
N TYR A 238 -18.69 4.16 -8.72
CA TYR A 238 -19.64 3.26 -8.07
C TYR A 238 -19.01 2.69 -6.78
N GLN A 239 -19.84 2.15 -5.88
CA GLN A 239 -19.36 1.44 -4.69
C GLN A 239 -19.70 -0.04 -4.75
N LEU A 240 -18.70 -0.90 -4.84
CA LEU A 240 -18.85 -2.34 -4.75
C LEU A 240 -18.54 -2.78 -3.32
N PHE A 241 -19.48 -3.48 -2.68
CA PHE A 241 -19.26 -4.15 -1.42
C PHE A 241 -19.16 -5.65 -1.66
N ILE A 242 -18.11 -6.28 -1.16
CA ILE A 242 -17.92 -7.72 -1.16
C ILE A 242 -18.01 -8.17 0.30
N THR A 243 -18.96 -9.05 0.61
CA THR A 243 -19.27 -9.46 1.98
C THR A 243 -19.12 -10.97 2.12
N LEU A 244 -18.22 -11.41 3.00
CA LEU A 244 -18.04 -12.83 3.31
C LEU A 244 -18.87 -13.18 4.56
N LYS A 245 -19.66 -14.25 4.46
CA LYS A 245 -20.52 -14.75 5.54
C LYS A 245 -20.24 -16.22 5.86
N ASP A 246 -20.42 -16.57 7.13
CA ASP A 246 -20.39 -17.95 7.60
C ASP A 246 -21.69 -18.72 7.31
N THR A 247 -21.72 -19.99 7.70
CA THR A 247 -22.89 -20.89 7.51
C THR A 247 -24.14 -20.50 8.31
N GLN A 248 -23.97 -19.67 9.34
CA GLN A 248 -25.06 -19.15 10.17
C GLN A 248 -25.58 -17.81 9.62
N GLY A 249 -24.96 -17.28 8.57
CA GLY A 249 -25.28 -16.00 7.96
C GLY A 249 -24.66 -14.80 8.69
N ASN A 250 -23.71 -15.01 9.62
CA ASN A 250 -22.99 -13.91 10.25
C ASN A 250 -21.98 -13.34 9.27
N VAL A 251 -21.84 -12.02 9.28
CA VAL A 251 -20.84 -11.30 8.49
C VAL A 251 -19.47 -11.46 9.15
N LEU A 252 -18.50 -11.97 8.40
CA LEU A 252 -17.10 -12.09 8.82
C LEU A 252 -16.29 -10.88 8.38
N GLU A 253 -16.49 -10.45 7.14
CA GLU A 253 -15.72 -9.38 6.50
C GLU A 253 -16.57 -8.63 5.48
N VAL A 254 -16.33 -7.33 5.36
CA VAL A 254 -16.90 -6.48 4.30
C VAL A 254 -15.77 -5.66 3.68
N ILE A 255 -15.56 -5.83 2.38
CA ILE A 255 -14.52 -5.11 1.62
C ILE A 255 -15.20 -4.10 0.70
N PRO A 256 -15.13 -2.80 1.02
CA PRO A 256 -15.60 -1.74 0.13
C PRO A 256 -14.57 -1.45 -0.96
N GLN A 257 -15.02 -1.31 -2.20
CA GLN A 257 -14.20 -0.95 -3.36
C GLN A 257 -14.89 0.15 -4.17
N ARG A 258 -14.17 1.21 -4.52
CA ARG A 258 -14.64 2.22 -5.46
C ARG A 258 -14.33 1.75 -6.87
N VAL A 259 -15.33 1.78 -7.76
CA VAL A 259 -15.17 1.28 -9.14
C VAL A 259 -15.48 2.39 -10.12
N GLY A 260 -14.46 2.79 -10.88
CA GLY A 260 -14.61 3.63 -12.06
C GLY A 260 -14.61 2.79 -13.33
N PHE A 261 -15.70 2.85 -14.12
CA PHE A 261 -15.74 2.18 -15.41
C PHE A 261 -14.90 2.96 -16.42
N ARG A 262 -13.77 2.38 -16.82
CA ARG A 262 -12.89 2.94 -17.86
C ARG A 262 -12.20 1.85 -18.66
N ASP A 263 -11.85 2.18 -19.89
CA ASP A 263 -11.03 1.37 -20.79
C ASP A 263 -9.91 2.23 -21.37
N ILE A 264 -8.71 1.65 -21.45
CA ILE A 264 -7.49 2.33 -21.89
C ILE A 264 -6.89 1.51 -23.04
N LYS A 265 -6.72 2.14 -24.21
CA LYS A 265 -6.22 1.47 -25.41
C LYS A 265 -5.21 2.34 -26.15
N VAL A 266 -4.18 1.70 -26.70
CA VAL A 266 -3.30 2.31 -27.71
C VAL A 266 -3.71 1.78 -29.08
N ARG A 267 -4.03 2.68 -30.01
CA ARG A 267 -4.41 2.34 -31.40
C ARG A 267 -3.68 3.29 -32.33
N ASP A 268 -2.98 2.74 -33.33
CA ASP A 268 -2.22 3.51 -34.33
C ASP A 268 -1.29 4.58 -33.71
N GLY A 269 -0.67 4.25 -32.58
CA GLY A 269 0.25 5.15 -31.85
C GLY A 269 -0.43 6.25 -31.01
N LEU A 270 -1.77 6.26 -30.94
CA LEU A 270 -2.54 7.22 -30.15
C LEU A 270 -3.09 6.56 -28.87
N PHE A 271 -3.12 7.34 -27.79
CA PHE A 271 -3.63 6.92 -26.48
C PHE A 271 -5.11 7.30 -26.34
N TYR A 272 -5.94 6.30 -26.05
CA TYR A 272 -7.39 6.45 -25.92
C TYR A 272 -7.86 6.05 -24.53
N ILE A 273 -8.80 6.82 -23.99
CA ILE A 273 -9.56 6.48 -22.80
C ILE A 273 -11.04 6.54 -23.17
N ASN A 274 -11.78 5.47 -22.90
CA ASN A 274 -13.21 5.37 -23.20
C ASN A 274 -13.53 5.70 -24.68
N ASN A 275 -12.71 5.15 -25.59
CA ASN A 275 -12.74 5.41 -27.03
C ASN A 275 -12.41 6.84 -27.49
N GLN A 276 -12.06 7.76 -26.59
CA GLN A 276 -11.72 9.14 -26.91
C GLN A 276 -10.21 9.33 -26.88
N TYR A 277 -9.66 10.07 -27.85
CA TYR A 277 -8.25 10.47 -27.82
C TYR A 277 -8.01 11.40 -26.63
N VAL A 278 -6.94 11.14 -25.86
CA VAL A 278 -6.60 11.93 -24.68
C VAL A 278 -5.18 12.47 -24.79
N MET A 279 -5.03 13.75 -24.45
CA MET A 279 -3.74 14.39 -24.25
C MET A 279 -3.44 14.46 -22.74
N LEU A 280 -2.27 13.97 -22.35
CA LEU A 280 -1.81 14.00 -20.96
C LEU A 280 -1.15 15.35 -20.67
N HIS A 281 -1.79 16.17 -19.85
CA HIS A 281 -1.18 17.33 -19.20
C HIS A 281 -0.60 16.87 -17.87
N GLY A 282 0.60 16.30 -17.95
CA GLY A 282 1.24 15.57 -16.86
C GLY A 282 2.22 16.40 -16.04
N VAL A 283 2.38 16.01 -14.78
CA VAL A 283 3.46 16.47 -13.89
C VAL A 283 4.08 15.28 -13.16
N ASN A 284 5.37 15.36 -12.85
CA ASN A 284 6.02 14.41 -11.92
C ASN A 284 5.82 14.91 -10.49
N ARG A 285 5.52 13.99 -9.57
CA ARG A 285 5.37 14.31 -8.14
C ARG A 285 6.22 13.36 -7.30
N HIS A 286 7.16 13.92 -6.55
CA HIS A 286 7.79 13.26 -5.42
C HIS A 286 6.96 13.42 -4.14
N ASP A 287 7.02 12.42 -3.27
CA ASP A 287 6.59 12.58 -1.87
C ASP A 287 7.61 13.45 -1.12
N ASN A 288 7.33 14.75 -0.99
CA ASN A 288 8.16 15.68 -0.24
C ASN A 288 7.33 16.73 0.53
N ASP A 289 7.65 16.87 1.81
CA ASP A 289 7.23 17.95 2.69
C ASP A 289 8.47 18.62 3.30
N HIS A 290 8.56 19.95 3.18
CA HIS A 290 9.66 20.75 3.73
C HIS A 290 9.93 20.59 5.24
N LEU A 291 8.95 20.11 6.02
CA LEU A 291 9.08 19.90 7.47
C LEU A 291 9.17 18.42 7.86
N LYS A 292 8.67 17.51 7.02
CA LYS A 292 8.57 16.06 7.34
C LYS A 292 9.34 15.15 6.37
N GLY A 293 10.04 15.74 5.40
CA GLY A 293 10.72 14.98 4.36
C GLY A 293 9.70 14.15 3.58
N ARG A 294 9.94 12.84 3.47
CA ARG A 294 9.04 11.93 2.72
C ARG A 294 7.84 11.44 3.52
N ALA A 295 7.73 11.77 4.81
CA ALA A 295 6.55 11.48 5.63
C ALA A 295 5.41 12.50 5.37
N VAL A 296 4.94 12.56 4.13
CA VAL A 296 3.94 13.53 3.66
C VAL A 296 2.56 13.18 4.19
N GLY A 297 1.89 14.14 4.82
CA GLY A 297 0.52 13.96 5.29
C GLY A 297 -0.50 13.97 4.14
N MET A 298 -1.57 13.19 4.26
CA MET A 298 -2.61 13.13 3.21
C MET A 298 -3.34 14.47 3.00
N ASP A 299 -3.38 15.35 4.00
CA ASP A 299 -3.91 16.71 3.84
C ASP A 299 -3.03 17.55 2.88
N ARG A 300 -1.73 17.26 2.82
CA ARG A 300 -0.81 17.89 1.87
C ARG A 300 -0.94 17.27 0.49
N VAL A 301 -1.02 15.95 0.42
CA VAL A 301 -1.27 15.22 -0.83
C VAL A 301 -2.54 15.74 -1.52
N GLU A 302 -3.64 15.84 -0.77
CA GLU A 302 -4.91 16.35 -1.28
C GLU A 302 -4.80 17.78 -1.81
N LYS A 303 -4.07 18.67 -1.11
CA LYS A 303 -3.79 20.04 -1.57
C LYS A 303 -3.01 20.05 -2.88
N ASP A 304 -2.02 19.16 -3.04
CA ASP A 304 -1.26 19.04 -4.28
C ASP A 304 -2.19 18.64 -5.44
N LEU A 305 -3.08 17.66 -5.25
CA LEU A 305 -4.03 17.23 -6.28
C LEU A 305 -5.02 18.34 -6.66
N ILE A 306 -5.56 19.06 -5.68
CA ILE A 306 -6.44 20.21 -5.92
C ILE A 306 -5.71 21.28 -6.75
N LEU A 307 -4.46 21.58 -6.40
CA LEU A 307 -3.66 22.56 -7.12
C LEU A 307 -3.39 22.11 -8.56
N MET A 308 -3.05 20.84 -8.78
CA MET A 308 -2.90 20.26 -10.11
C MET A 308 -4.17 20.48 -10.95
N LYS A 309 -5.35 20.14 -10.41
CA LYS A 309 -6.63 20.32 -11.09
C LYS A 309 -6.92 21.80 -11.40
N GLN A 310 -6.62 22.71 -10.49
CA GLN A 310 -6.78 24.17 -10.69
C GLN A 310 -5.86 24.71 -11.80
N HIS A 311 -4.74 24.04 -12.07
CA HIS A 311 -3.78 24.40 -13.10
C HIS A 311 -3.90 23.54 -14.38
N ASN A 312 -5.07 22.93 -14.61
CA ASN A 312 -5.40 22.15 -15.82
C ASN A 312 -4.51 20.91 -16.04
N ILE A 313 -3.87 20.40 -14.99
CA ILE A 313 -3.16 19.12 -14.99
C ILE A 313 -4.21 18.00 -14.85
N ASN A 314 -4.06 16.95 -15.68
CA ASN A 314 -4.97 15.80 -15.70
C ASN A 314 -4.27 14.47 -15.44
N SER A 315 -2.94 14.48 -15.29
CA SER A 315 -2.16 13.28 -15.05
C SER A 315 -0.95 13.55 -14.14
N VAL A 316 -0.56 12.52 -13.41
CA VAL A 316 0.56 12.57 -12.48
C VAL A 316 1.37 11.28 -12.60
N ARG A 317 2.69 11.43 -12.63
CA ARG A 317 3.63 10.31 -12.54
C ARG A 317 4.20 10.26 -11.13
N THR A 318 4.18 9.07 -10.52
CA THR A 318 4.73 8.83 -9.17
C THR A 318 6.25 8.68 -9.26
N ALA A 319 6.94 9.78 -9.57
CA ALA A 319 8.39 9.82 -9.72
C ALA A 319 9.05 9.55 -8.35
N HIS A 320 9.83 8.48 -8.15
CA HIS A 320 10.12 7.36 -9.07
C HIS A 320 9.88 6.02 -8.36
N TYR A 321 8.71 5.92 -7.73
CA TYR A 321 8.35 4.83 -6.85
C TYR A 321 6.84 4.82 -6.53
N PRO A 322 6.31 3.69 -6.02
CA PRO A 322 4.94 3.63 -5.56
C PRO A 322 4.70 4.66 -4.44
N ASN A 323 3.71 5.52 -4.64
CA ASN A 323 3.23 6.45 -3.62
C ASN A 323 2.40 5.70 -2.54
N ASP A 324 2.05 6.40 -1.46
CA ASP A 324 1.15 5.89 -0.42
C ASP A 324 -0.16 5.36 -1.04
N PRO A 325 -0.71 4.21 -0.62
CA PRO A 325 -1.95 3.66 -1.20
C PRO A 325 -3.11 4.67 -1.28
N ARG A 326 -3.21 5.58 -0.31
CA ARG A 326 -4.26 6.61 -0.25
C ARG A 326 -4.09 7.69 -1.33
N PHE A 327 -2.90 7.85 -1.90
CA PHE A 327 -2.70 8.76 -3.04
C PHE A 327 -3.52 8.33 -4.26
N TYR A 328 -3.53 7.03 -4.57
CA TYR A 328 -4.30 6.48 -5.69
C TYR A 328 -5.80 6.65 -5.44
N GLU A 329 -6.24 6.37 -4.22
CA GLU A 329 -7.62 6.60 -3.78
C GLU A 329 -8.07 8.06 -3.96
N LEU A 330 -7.20 9.02 -3.62
CA LEU A 330 -7.47 10.43 -3.84
C LEU A 330 -7.48 10.77 -5.34
N CYS A 331 -6.60 10.17 -6.15
CA CYS A 331 -6.62 10.37 -7.61
C CYS A 331 -7.90 9.83 -8.26
N ASP A 332 -8.46 8.72 -7.75
CA ASP A 332 -9.76 8.20 -8.18
C ASP A 332 -10.87 9.24 -7.93
N ILE A 333 -10.87 9.86 -6.74
CA ILE A 333 -11.89 10.82 -6.30
C ILE A 333 -11.76 12.17 -7.02
N TYR A 334 -10.54 12.69 -7.14
CA TYR A 334 -10.27 14.01 -7.73
C TYR A 334 -10.18 13.99 -9.26
N GLY A 335 -10.02 12.81 -9.86
CA GLY A 335 -9.91 12.63 -11.30
C GLY A 335 -8.54 13.01 -11.85
N LEU A 336 -7.55 12.14 -11.64
CA LEU A 336 -6.23 12.24 -12.25
C LEU A 336 -5.81 10.88 -12.81
N PHE A 337 -5.27 10.87 -14.03
CA PHE A 337 -4.61 9.66 -14.55
C PHE A 337 -3.26 9.48 -13.86
N VAL A 338 -2.99 8.27 -13.38
CA VAL A 338 -1.75 7.97 -12.66
C VAL A 338 -0.86 7.07 -13.51
N MET A 339 0.39 7.50 -13.71
CA MET A 339 1.48 6.62 -14.14
C MET A 339 2.18 6.13 -12.88
N ALA A 340 1.77 4.95 -12.40
CA ALA A 340 2.40 4.30 -11.27
C ALA A 340 3.76 3.72 -11.69
N GLU A 341 4.79 3.99 -10.91
CA GLU A 341 6.16 3.61 -11.20
C GLU A 341 6.70 2.67 -10.13
N THR A 342 7.51 1.68 -10.53
CA THR A 342 8.22 0.78 -9.62
C THR A 342 9.42 1.50 -9.01
N ASP A 343 9.74 1.21 -7.76
CA ASP A 343 10.90 1.75 -7.04
C ASP A 343 12.20 1.06 -7.49
N VAL A 344 12.69 1.46 -8.67
CA VAL A 344 13.95 0.98 -9.23
C VAL A 344 14.62 2.11 -9.99
N GLU A 345 15.69 2.65 -9.42
CA GLU A 345 16.58 3.59 -10.06
C GLU A 345 18.04 3.23 -9.74
N THR A 346 18.89 3.17 -10.77
CA THR A 346 20.31 2.73 -10.67
C THR A 346 21.23 3.71 -11.41
N THR A 347 20.85 5.00 -11.43
CA THR A 347 21.44 6.05 -12.26
C THR A 347 22.96 6.10 -12.12
N ALA A 348 23.47 6.10 -10.88
CA ALA A 348 24.88 6.11 -10.55
C ALA A 348 25.66 4.87 -11.01
N LEU A 349 25.02 3.72 -11.23
CA LEU A 349 25.71 2.49 -11.65
C LEU A 349 25.99 2.48 -13.15
N LEU A 350 25.21 3.22 -13.94
CA LEU A 350 25.30 3.24 -15.40
C LEU A 350 26.25 4.31 -15.93
N THR A 351 26.47 5.40 -15.18
CA THR A 351 27.35 6.51 -15.58
C THR A 351 28.84 6.16 -15.56
N TRP A 352 29.25 5.11 -14.86
CA TRP A 352 30.65 4.60 -14.88
C TRP A 352 30.91 3.52 -15.93
N ALA A 353 29.89 3.12 -16.70
CA ALA A 353 29.97 2.04 -17.69
C ALA A 353 30.22 2.52 -19.14
N ILE A 354 30.45 3.81 -19.37
CA ILE A 354 30.68 4.40 -20.71
C ILE A 354 32.03 5.11 -20.80
#